data_AF-X1P5P7-F1
#
_entry.id   AF-X1P5P7-F1
#
_cell.length_a   1.000
_cell.length_b   1.000
_cell.length_c   1.000
_cell.angle_alpha   90.00
_cell.angle_beta   90.00
_cell.angle_gamma   90.00
#
_symmetry.space_group_name_H-M   'P 1'
#
loop_
_entity.id
_entity.type
_entity.pdbx_description
1 polymer ?
#
loop_
_entity_poly.entity_id
_entity_poly.type
_entity_poly.pdbx_seq_one_letter_code
_entity_poly.pdbx_strand_id
1 'polypeptide(L)' 'MGQQLLIARSIKKSEVIAYEDLGTEAIHRYYIEDFPAIVVIDAYGNNLYETEPPKYRR' A
#
# COMPACT_ATOMS: atom_id res chain seq x y z
N MET A 1 -10.90 -14.84 -5.78
CA MET A 1 -9.61 -14.50 -6.43
C MET A 1 -9.43 -13.00 -6.29
N GLY A 2 -8.57 -12.57 -5.36
CA GLY A 2 -8.64 -11.27 -4.69
C GLY A 2 -7.73 -10.17 -5.22
N GLN A 3 -7.83 -9.00 -4.57
CA GLN A 3 -7.09 -7.75 -4.85
C GLN A 3 -5.56 -7.93 -4.95
N GLN A 4 -5.03 -9.00 -4.34
CA GLN A 4 -3.61 -9.37 -4.38
C GLN A 4 -3.10 -9.59 -5.82
N LEU A 5 -3.94 -10.11 -6.72
CA LEU A 5 -3.57 -10.28 -8.13
C LEU A 5 -3.45 -8.95 -8.88
N LEU A 6 -4.27 -7.96 -8.51
CA LEU A 6 -4.24 -6.63 -9.13
C LEU A 6 -2.98 -5.87 -8.71
N ILE A 7 -2.63 -5.92 -7.42
CA ILE A 7 -1.43 -5.31 -6.86
C ILE A 7 -0.17 -5.90 -7.49
N ALA A 8 -0.11 -7.24 -7.62
CA ALA A 8 1.04 -7.91 -8.22
C ALA A 8 1.31 -7.50 -9.69
N ARG A 9 0.27 -7.10 -10.45
CA ARG A 9 0.41 -6.64 -11.85
C ARG A 9 1.05 -5.25 -11.98
N SER A 10 0.94 -4.44 -10.94
CA SER A 10 1.53 -3.10 -10.90
C SER A 10 3.05 -3.15 -10.63
N ILE A 11 3.59 -4.28 -10.15
CA ILE A 11 5.02 -4.43 -9.88
C ILE A 11 5.77 -4.78 -11.17
N LYS A 12 6.73 -3.94 -11.55
CA LYS A 12 7.56 -4.10 -12.75
C LYS A 12 8.97 -4.59 -12.44
N LYS A 13 9.50 -4.28 -11.25
CA LYS A 13 10.78 -4.79 -10.74
C LYS A 13 10.71 -4.93 -9.22
N SER A 14 11.39 -5.94 -8.67
CA SER A 14 11.66 -6.12 -7.24
C SER A 14 13.14 -6.42 -7.04
N GLU A 15 13.79 -5.72 -6.14
CA GLU A 15 15.17 -5.97 -5.72
C GLU A 15 15.28 -5.89 -4.20
N VAL A 16 15.97 -6.84 -3.56
CA VAL A 16 16.32 -6.73 -2.14
C VAL A 16 17.50 -5.76 -2.04
N ILE A 17 17.39 -4.77 -1.15
CA ILE A 17 18.42 -3.73 -0.96
C ILE A 17 19.11 -3.79 0.40
N ALA A 18 18.56 -4.53 1.36
CA ALA A 18 19.18 -4.78 2.67
C ALA A 18 18.53 -5.98 3.38
N TYR A 19 19.30 -6.61 4.28
CA TYR A 19 18.86 -7.70 5.17
C TYR A 19 18.32 -8.93 4.42
N GLU A 20 19.06 -9.45 3.44
CA GLU A 20 18.65 -10.61 2.61
C GLU A 20 18.34 -11.87 3.44
N ASP A 21 18.98 -12.01 4.60
CA ASP A 21 18.78 -13.10 5.55
C ASP A 21 17.38 -13.11 6.19
N LEU A 22 16.69 -11.97 6.19
CA LEU A 22 15.30 -11.85 6.66
C LEU A 22 14.28 -12.37 5.65
N GLY A 23 14.68 -12.75 4.43
CA GLY A 23 13.77 -13.36 3.46
C GLY A 23 12.62 -12.44 3.04
N THR A 24 11.39 -12.73 3.49
CA THR A 24 10.18 -11.99 3.06
C THR A 24 10.10 -10.61 3.71
N GLU A 25 10.75 -10.45 4.85
CA GLU A 25 10.79 -9.25 5.67
C GLU A 25 11.98 -8.33 5.32
N ALA A 26 12.79 -8.72 4.33
CA ALA A 26 13.91 -7.92 3.84
C ALA A 26 13.44 -6.57 3.27
N ILE A 27 14.34 -5.59 3.16
CA ILE A 27 13.98 -4.31 2.55
C ILE A 27 14.01 -4.47 1.03
N HIS A 28 12.85 -4.27 0.40
CA HIS A 28 12.71 -4.34 -1.05
C HIS A 28 12.54 -2.96 -1.67
N ARG A 29 13.23 -2.72 -2.78
CA ARG A 29 12.91 -1.63 -3.70
C ARG A 29 12.04 -2.18 -4.83
N TYR A 30 10.88 -1.58 -5.01
CA TYR A 30 9.97 -1.90 -6.11
C TYR A 30 9.93 -0.76 -7.13
N TYR A 31 9.97 -1.11 -8.41
CA TYR A 31 9.54 -0.23 -9.49
C TYR A 31 8.12 -0.61 -9.86
N ILE A 32 7.19 0.34 -9.79
CA ILE A 32 5.75 0.11 -9.96
C ILE A 32 5.17 1.09 -10.99
N GLU A 33 4.16 0.63 -11.70
CA GLU A 33 3.35 1.45 -12.62
C GLU A 33 1.87 1.14 -12.39
N ASP A 34 1.02 2.15 -12.46
CA ASP A 34 -0.43 2.04 -12.25
C ASP A 34 -0.82 1.28 -10.96
N PHE A 35 -0.20 1.67 -9.84
CA PHE A 35 -0.48 1.07 -8.53
C PHE A 35 -1.76 1.69 -7.95
N PRO A 36 -2.84 0.91 -7.73
CA PRO A 36 -4.07 1.45 -7.16
C PRO A 36 -3.86 1.80 -5.68
N ALA A 37 -4.14 3.06 -5.32
CA ALA A 37 -4.07 3.54 -3.94
C ALA A 37 -5.21 4.54 -3.66
N ILE A 38 -5.56 4.68 -2.38
CA ILE A 38 -6.54 5.66 -1.89
C ILE A 38 -5.85 6.52 -0.84
N VAL A 39 -6.06 7.83 -0.90
CA VAL A 39 -5.58 8.76 0.12
C VAL A 39 -6.51 8.69 1.32
N VAL A 40 -6.04 8.07 2.39
CA VAL A 40 -6.82 7.91 3.64
C VAL A 40 -6.50 9.02 4.64
N ILE A 41 -5.24 9.45 4.67
CA ILE A 41 -4.74 10.56 5.47
C ILE A 41 -3.94 11.46 4.53
N ASP A 42 -4.23 12.76 4.53
CA ASP A 42 -3.55 13.73 3.68
C ASP A 42 -2.58 14.64 4.46
N ALA A 43 -1.80 15.44 3.73
CA ALA A 43 -0.82 16.36 4.31
C ALA A 43 -1.42 17.57 5.03
N TYR A 44 -2.74 17.77 4.97
CA TYR A 44 -3.45 18.86 5.64
C TYR A 44 -4.03 18.43 7.01
N GLY A 45 -3.80 17.18 7.41
CA GLY A 45 -4.29 16.63 8.66
C GLY A 45 -5.70 16.03 8.56
N ASN A 46 -6.25 15.85 7.37
CA ASN A 46 -7.52 15.13 7.22
C ASN A 46 -7.30 13.62 7.39
N ASN A 47 -8.19 12.95 8.11
CA ASN A 47 -8.16 11.51 8.36
C ASN A 47 -9.54 10.88 8.14
N LEU A 48 -9.70 10.11 7.07
CA LEU A 48 -10.99 9.48 6.73
C LEU A 48 -11.47 8.49 7.80
N TYR A 49 -10.58 7.88 8.59
CA TYR A 49 -10.97 6.98 9.69
C TYR A 49 -11.69 7.71 10.83
N GLU A 50 -11.49 9.02 10.96
CA GLU A 50 -12.16 9.83 11.98
C GLU A 50 -13.44 10.46 11.44
N THR A 51 -13.43 10.91 10.18
CA THR A 51 -14.54 11.70 9.62
C THR A 51 -15.66 10.85 9.03
N GLU A 52 -15.36 9.69 8.45
CA GLU A 52 -16.36 8.89 7.72
C GLU A 52 -17.18 7.94 8.62
N PRO A 53 -16.58 7.12 9.52
CA PRO A 53 -17.36 6.18 10.33
C PRO A 53 -18.52 6.78 11.14
N PRO A 54 -18.41 8.00 11.73
CA PRO A 54 -19.53 8.62 12.43
C PRO A 54 -20.76 8.89 11.55
N LYS A 55 -20.59 9.17 10.24
CA LYS A 55 -21.71 9.47 9.32
C LYS A 55 -22.64 8.26 9.11
N TYR A 56 -22.14 7.06 9.36
CA TYR A 56 -22.85 5.80 9.15
C TYR A 56 -23.19 5.09 10.46
N ARG A 57 -22.90 5.71 11.61
CA ARG A 57 -23.29 5.22 12.92
C ARG A 57 -24.77 5.57 13.14
N ARG A 58 -25.65 4.58 12.97
CA ARG A 58 -27.08 4.67 13.35
C ARG A 58 -27.26 4.63 14.86
#